data_AF-A0A966YPF3-F1
#
_entry.id   AF-A0A966YPF3-F1
#
_cell.length_a   1.000
_cell.length_b   1.000
_cell.length_c   1.000
_cell.angle_alpha   90.00
_cell.angle_beta   90.00
_cell.angle_gamma   90.00
#
_symmetry.space_group_name_H-M   'P 1'
#
loop_
_entity.id
_entity.type
_entity.pdbx_description
1 polymer ?
#
loop_
_entity_poly.entity_id
_entity_poly.type
_entity_poly.pdbx_seq_one_letter_code
_entity_poly.pdbx_strand_id
1 'polypeptide(L)'
;MCRGPAIIDIRRHNANFCSEHFLKLCRDQTAKAIAQFDMLQPGDRVLVAVSGGKDSLAVWDILNELGYDAEGFYVGLGIGEYSGLSAEYATRFAHARNLTLHTEDLLRDHGFDVPHGSRAAKRAPCSACGLTKRHLFDEAARRGGYDAIVTGHNLDDEAAVLMGNVLHWHTDYLAR
;
A
#
# COMPACT_ATOMS: atom_id res chain seq x y z
N MET A 1 -7.77 25.65 17.83
CA MET A 1 -8.92 25.49 16.91
C MET A 1 -8.78 26.52 15.80
N CYS A 2 -8.77 26.10 14.54
CA CYS A 2 -8.79 27.04 13.42
C CYS A 2 -10.21 27.54 13.12
N ARG A 3 -10.31 28.69 12.44
CA ARG A 3 -11.59 29.26 11.98
C ARG A 3 -11.94 28.91 10.53
N GLY A 4 -11.18 28.01 9.90
CA GLY A 4 -11.44 27.59 8.52
C GLY A 4 -12.70 26.72 8.40
N PRO A 5 -13.34 26.67 7.21
CA PRO A 5 -14.50 25.82 6.98
C PRO A 5 -14.11 24.35 7.16
N ALA A 6 -14.97 23.60 7.85
CA ALA A 6 -14.81 22.15 7.97
C ALA A 6 -15.11 21.49 6.62
N ILE A 7 -14.23 20.59 6.19
CA ILE A 7 -14.42 19.78 4.98
C ILE A 7 -14.81 18.34 5.31
N ILE A 8 -14.58 17.91 6.56
CA ILE A 8 -14.88 16.56 7.03
C ILE A 8 -15.28 16.58 8.51
N ASP A 9 -16.29 15.78 8.83
CA ASP A 9 -16.74 15.45 10.18
C ASP A 9 -16.29 14.02 10.50
N ILE A 10 -15.50 13.86 11.57
CA ILE A 10 -15.06 12.55 12.06
C ILE A 10 -15.82 12.24 13.35
N ARG A 11 -16.98 11.59 13.20
CA ARG A 11 -17.89 11.25 14.30
C ARG A 11 -17.24 10.48 15.44
N ARG A 12 -16.35 9.51 15.15
CA ARG A 12 -15.65 8.73 16.19
C ARG A 12 -14.76 9.59 17.10
N HIS A 13 -14.31 10.74 16.59
CA HIS A 13 -13.50 11.72 17.33
C HIS A 13 -14.33 12.90 17.81
N ASN A 14 -15.62 12.93 17.50
CA ASN A 14 -16.54 14.04 17.76
C ASN A 14 -15.93 15.40 17.36
N ALA A 15 -15.30 15.45 16.17
CA ALA A 15 -14.49 16.58 15.74
C ALA A 15 -14.62 16.87 14.24
N ASN A 16 -14.64 18.17 13.93
CA ASN A 16 -14.67 18.70 12.56
C ASN A 16 -13.29 19.25 12.18
N PHE A 17 -12.86 18.96 10.95
CA PHE A 17 -11.54 19.38 10.48
C PHE A 17 -11.64 20.16 9.16
N CYS A 18 -10.87 21.26 9.06
CA CYS A 18 -10.52 21.84 7.77
C CYS A 18 -9.44 20.98 7.10
N SER A 19 -9.16 21.24 5.81
CA SER A 19 -8.21 20.46 5.01
C SER A 19 -6.83 20.29 5.69
N GLU A 20 -6.23 21.40 6.11
CA GLU A 20 -4.89 21.40 6.72
C GLU A 20 -4.84 20.57 8.02
N HIS A 21 -5.84 20.73 8.89
CA HIS A 21 -5.88 20.02 10.16
C HIS A 21 -6.22 18.54 9.99
N PHE A 22 -6.98 18.20 8.95
CA PHE A 22 -7.24 16.80 8.59
C PHE A 22 -5.96 16.12 8.08
N LEU A 23 -5.22 16.76 7.17
CA LEU A 23 -3.94 16.24 6.68
C LEU A 23 -2.92 16.11 7.81
N LYS A 24 -2.87 17.08 8.75
CA LYS A 24 -2.07 16.96 9.96
C LYS A 24 -2.50 15.76 10.81
N LEU A 25 -3.81 15.56 11.02
CA LEU A 25 -4.33 14.42 11.77
C LEU A 25 -3.90 13.09 11.15
N CYS A 26 -4.00 12.93 9.83
CA CYS A 26 -3.57 11.70 9.15
C CYS A 26 -2.09 11.39 9.39
N ARG A 27 -1.23 12.41 9.30
CA ARG A 27 0.22 12.28 9.56
C ARG A 27 0.50 11.93 11.02
N ASP A 28 -0.11 12.65 11.96
CA ASP A 28 0.04 12.40 13.39
C ASP A 28 -0.42 10.98 13.77
N GLN A 29 -1.54 10.50 13.22
CA GLN A 29 -2.04 9.15 13.49
C GLN A 29 -1.13 8.08 12.90
N THR A 30 -0.58 8.30 11.71
CA THR A 30 0.36 7.37 11.07
C THR A 30 1.65 7.30 11.88
N ALA A 31 2.24 8.44 12.24
CA ALA A 31 3.43 8.50 13.09
C ALA A 31 3.21 7.84 14.45
N LYS A 32 2.04 8.07 15.07
CA LYS A 32 1.65 7.43 16.32
C LYS A 32 1.56 5.91 16.18
N ALA A 33 0.95 5.40 15.11
CA ALA A 33 0.83 3.96 14.88
C ALA A 33 2.22 3.32 14.67
N ILE A 34 3.08 3.95 13.85
CA ILE A 34 4.45 3.49 13.63
C ILE A 34 5.20 3.36 14.96
N ALA A 35 5.15 4.40 15.80
CA ALA A 35 5.83 4.41 17.09
C ALA A 35 5.20 3.46 18.12
N GLN A 36 3.87 3.31 18.13
CA GLN A 36 3.18 2.46 19.10
C GLN A 36 3.44 0.97 18.87
N PHE A 37 3.63 0.57 17.62
CA PHE A 37 3.81 -0.83 17.23
C PHE A 37 5.23 -1.14 16.75
N ASP A 38 6.18 -0.23 16.98
CA ASP A 38 7.59 -0.36 16.56
C ASP A 38 7.75 -0.77 15.08
N MET A 39 6.92 -0.19 14.19
CA MET A 39 6.82 -0.65 12.80
C MET A 39 8.05 -0.27 11.95
N LEU A 40 8.63 0.90 12.20
CA LEU A 40 9.76 1.47 11.46
C LEU A 40 10.65 2.24 12.42
N GLN A 41 11.95 2.25 12.17
CA GLN A 41 12.95 2.99 12.91
C GLN A 41 13.51 4.16 12.10
N PRO A 42 14.02 5.22 12.75
CA PRO A 42 14.74 6.29 12.05
C PRO A 42 15.96 5.74 11.30
N GLY A 43 16.01 5.99 9.99
CA GLY A 43 17.09 5.53 9.11
C GLY A 43 16.78 4.26 8.33
N ASP A 44 15.66 3.59 8.60
CA ASP A 44 15.21 2.45 7.80
C ASP A 44 14.95 2.88 6.35
N ARG A 45 15.40 2.04 5.41
CA ARG A 45 15.04 2.14 3.99
C ARG A 45 13.75 1.38 3.76
N VAL A 46 12.73 2.08 3.30
CA VAL A 46 11.37 1.55 3.19
C VAL A 46 10.99 1.35 1.74
N LEU A 47 10.50 0.16 1.40
CA LEU A 47 9.87 -0.13 0.12
C LEU A 47 8.35 -0.06 0.24
N VAL A 48 7.72 0.88 -0.45
CA VAL A 48 6.25 1.02 -0.46
C VAL A 48 5.67 0.24 -1.63
N ALA A 49 4.77 -0.70 -1.34
CA ALA A 49 4.03 -1.43 -2.35
C ALA A 49 2.94 -0.53 -2.99
N VAL A 50 3.22 -0.02 -4.19
CA VAL A 50 2.36 0.94 -4.89
C VAL A 50 1.47 0.21 -5.89
N SER A 51 0.16 0.44 -5.81
CA SER A 51 -0.84 -0.10 -6.75
C SER A 51 -1.47 0.96 -7.65
N GLY A 52 -0.99 2.20 -7.57
CA GLY A 52 -1.64 3.38 -8.19
C GLY A 52 -2.96 3.79 -7.53
N GLY A 53 -3.42 3.04 -6.52
CA GLY A 53 -4.62 3.36 -5.73
C GLY A 53 -4.35 4.37 -4.63
N LYS A 54 -5.43 5.04 -4.18
CA LYS A 54 -5.39 6.12 -3.18
C LYS A 54 -4.64 5.73 -1.91
N ASP A 55 -4.81 4.52 -1.39
CA ASP A 55 -4.29 4.14 -0.08
C ASP A 55 -2.76 3.97 -0.11
N SER A 56 -2.26 3.26 -1.14
CA SER A 56 -0.81 3.10 -1.36
C SER A 56 -0.09 4.42 -1.67
N LEU A 57 -0.73 5.31 -2.43
CA LEU A 57 -0.15 6.63 -2.74
C LEU A 57 -0.20 7.55 -1.52
N ALA A 58 -1.28 7.52 -0.73
CA ALA A 58 -1.41 8.33 0.47
C ALA A 58 -0.41 7.93 1.55
N VAL A 59 -0.20 6.63 1.80
CA VAL A 59 0.80 6.19 2.79
C VAL A 59 2.21 6.54 2.32
N TRP A 60 2.49 6.46 1.01
CA TRP A 60 3.79 6.89 0.46
C TRP A 60 4.03 8.39 0.67
N ASP A 61 3.01 9.22 0.42
CA ASP A 61 3.07 10.68 0.66
C ASP A 61 3.36 10.98 2.13
N ILE A 62 2.62 10.32 3.03
CA ILE A 62 2.75 10.53 4.48
C ILE A 62 4.14 10.11 4.95
N LEU A 63 4.67 8.97 4.51
CA LEU A 63 6.01 8.52 4.90
C LEU A 63 7.09 9.50 4.42
N ASN A 64 6.97 10.01 3.20
CA ASN A 64 7.87 11.03 2.68
C ASN A 64 7.79 12.34 3.48
N GLU A 65 6.59 12.80 3.84
CA GLU A 65 6.41 13.99 4.69
C GLU A 65 6.92 13.80 6.13
N LEU A 66 6.89 12.57 6.64
CA LEU A 66 7.45 12.21 7.94
C LEU A 66 8.99 12.05 7.90
N GLY A 67 9.60 12.10 6.72
CA GLY A 67 11.05 12.05 6.54
C GLY A 67 11.67 10.65 6.47
N TYR A 68 10.88 9.61 6.18
CA TYR A 68 11.42 8.27 5.93
C TYR A 68 12.04 8.17 4.54
N ASP A 69 13.10 7.37 4.39
CA ASP A 69 13.68 7.02 3.08
C ASP A 69 12.77 5.99 2.39
N ALA A 70 11.72 6.48 1.73
CA ALA A 70 10.66 5.65 1.17
C ALA A 70 10.66 5.66 -0.37
N GLU A 71 10.97 4.51 -0.97
CA GLU A 71 10.91 4.31 -2.42
C GLU A 71 9.70 3.46 -2.79
N GLY A 72 9.08 3.75 -3.94
CA GLY A 72 7.91 3.03 -4.41
C GLY A 72 8.28 1.81 -5.25
N PHE A 73 7.50 0.74 -5.18
CA PHE A 73 7.58 -0.41 -6.07
C PHE A 73 6.21 -0.72 -6.67
N TYR A 74 6.12 -0.66 -8.00
CA TYR A 74 4.92 -0.98 -8.76
C TYR A 74 5.11 -2.29 -9.54
N VAL A 75 4.12 -3.19 -9.44
CA VAL A 75 4.10 -4.44 -10.22
C VAL A 75 2.98 -4.37 -11.25
N GLY A 76 3.35 -4.31 -12.52
CA GLY A 76 2.43 -4.43 -13.64
C GLY A 76 1.92 -5.86 -13.78
N LEU A 77 0.63 -6.08 -13.51
CA LEU A 77 0.00 -7.41 -13.54
C LEU A 77 -0.46 -7.88 -14.93
N GLY A 78 -0.30 -7.03 -15.96
CA GLY A 78 -0.73 -7.31 -17.33
C GLY A 78 -2.25 -7.42 -17.51
N ILE A 79 -3.04 -6.88 -16.57
CA ILE A 79 -4.51 -6.93 -16.64
C ILE A 79 -5.02 -5.75 -17.47
N GLY A 80 -5.01 -5.90 -18.79
CA GLY A 80 -5.63 -4.99 -19.77
C GLY A 80 -5.29 -3.51 -19.57
N GLU A 81 -6.21 -2.62 -19.99
CA GLU A 81 -6.00 -1.16 -19.93
C GLU A 81 -5.91 -0.59 -18.51
N TYR A 82 -6.48 -1.28 -17.52
CA TYR A 82 -6.44 -0.86 -16.10
C TYR A 82 -5.01 -0.82 -15.56
N SER A 83 -4.15 -1.76 -15.97
CA SER A 83 -2.75 -1.79 -15.53
C SER A 83 -1.94 -0.62 -16.08
N GLY A 84 -2.31 -0.10 -17.25
CA GLY A 84 -1.68 1.09 -17.84
C GLY A 84 -2.04 2.37 -17.08
N LEU A 85 -3.32 2.58 -16.79
CA LEU A 85 -3.78 3.74 -16.02
C LEU A 85 -3.21 3.77 -14.60
N SER A 86 -3.19 2.62 -13.92
CA SER A 86 -2.61 2.50 -12.58
C SER A 86 -1.11 2.82 -12.54
N ALA A 87 -0.35 2.33 -13.53
CA ALA A 87 1.06 2.66 -13.68
C ALA A 87 1.28 4.16 -13.94
N GLU A 88 0.42 4.78 -14.77
CA GLU A 88 0.47 6.22 -15.04
C GLU A 88 0.26 7.03 -13.77
N TYR A 89 -0.74 6.69 -12.94
CA TYR A 89 -0.98 7.37 -11.67
C TYR A 89 0.22 7.27 -10.72
N ALA A 90 0.80 6.07 -10.57
CA ALA A 90 1.99 5.87 -9.73
C ALA A 90 3.19 6.68 -10.25
N THR A 91 3.43 6.64 -11.57
CA THR A 91 4.55 7.36 -12.21
C THR A 91 4.40 8.87 -12.07
N ARG A 92 3.20 9.39 -12.33
CA ARG A 92 2.91 10.83 -12.18
C ARG A 92 3.04 11.29 -10.74
N PHE A 93 2.58 10.48 -9.80
CA PHE A 93 2.71 10.77 -8.37
C PHE A 93 4.17 10.88 -7.95
N ALA A 94 4.99 9.89 -8.34
CA ALA A 94 6.41 9.85 -8.06
C ALA A 94 7.15 11.05 -8.69
N HIS A 95 6.92 11.30 -9.97
CA HIS A 95 7.55 12.40 -10.70
C HIS A 95 7.20 13.77 -10.09
N ALA A 96 5.93 14.01 -9.74
CA ALA A 96 5.49 15.28 -9.16
C ALA A 96 6.14 15.57 -7.79
N ARG A 97 6.65 14.55 -7.09
CA ARG A 97 7.27 14.66 -5.77
C ARG A 97 8.78 14.37 -5.78
N ASN A 98 9.36 14.14 -6.96
CA ASN A 98 10.75 13.73 -7.12
C ASN A 98 11.12 12.48 -6.29
N LEU A 99 10.23 11.48 -6.31
CA LEU A 99 10.40 10.20 -5.60
C LEU A 99 10.85 9.10 -6.57
N THR A 100 11.61 8.14 -6.05
CA THR A 100 12.03 6.96 -6.80
C THR A 100 10.89 5.95 -6.87
N LEU A 101 10.47 5.60 -8.09
CA LEU A 101 9.52 4.51 -8.36
C LEU A 101 10.21 3.43 -9.19
N HIS A 102 10.32 2.24 -8.59
CA HIS A 102 10.70 1.03 -9.30
C HIS A 102 9.46 0.40 -9.93
N THR A 103 9.62 -0.14 -11.13
CA THR A 103 8.53 -0.82 -11.84
C THR A 103 9.03 -2.14 -12.40
N GLU A 104 8.28 -3.20 -12.14
CA GLU A 104 8.45 -4.52 -12.78
C GLU A 104 7.18 -4.89 -13.52
N ASP A 105 7.33 -5.45 -14.72
CA ASP A 105 6.23 -5.93 -15.54
C ASP A 105 6.29 -7.45 -15.62
N LEU A 106 5.30 -8.13 -15.06
CA LEU A 106 5.26 -9.60 -15.00
C LEU A 106 5.32 -10.26 -16.37
N LEU A 107 4.63 -9.69 -17.36
CA LEU A 107 4.58 -10.27 -18.69
C LEU A 107 5.93 -10.13 -19.39
N ARG A 108 6.59 -8.97 -19.23
CA ARG A 108 7.88 -8.69 -19.84
C ARG A 108 9.04 -9.38 -19.13
N ASP A 109 9.06 -9.34 -17.81
CA ASP A 109 10.23 -9.72 -17.00
C ASP A 109 10.20 -11.21 -16.62
N HIS A 110 9.01 -11.81 -16.54
CA HIS A 110 8.84 -13.23 -16.17
C HIS A 110 8.14 -14.07 -17.25
N GLY A 111 7.68 -13.46 -18.35
CA GLY A 111 7.11 -14.19 -19.49
C GLY A 111 5.71 -14.77 -19.24
N PHE A 112 5.03 -14.36 -18.17
CA PHE A 112 3.65 -14.78 -17.87
C PHE A 112 2.80 -13.62 -17.35
N ASP A 113 1.51 -13.61 -17.69
CA ASP A 113 0.52 -12.72 -17.07
C ASP A 113 -0.33 -13.50 -16.05
N VAL A 114 -0.97 -12.77 -15.12
CA VAL A 114 -1.82 -13.38 -14.09
C VAL A 114 -2.97 -14.23 -14.69
N PRO A 115 -3.68 -13.79 -15.76
CA PRO A 115 -4.71 -14.60 -16.40
C PRO A 115 -4.25 -15.93 -17.01
N HIS A 116 -3.04 -16.00 -17.59
CA HIS A 116 -2.46 -17.23 -18.16
C HIS A 116 -1.87 -18.11 -17.06
N GLY A 117 -1.17 -17.53 -16.07
CA GLY A 117 -0.64 -18.27 -14.92
C GLY A 117 -1.73 -18.92 -14.08
N SER A 118 -2.87 -18.24 -13.89
CA SER A 118 -4.05 -18.78 -13.22
C SER A 118 -4.68 -19.95 -13.95
N ARG A 119 -4.78 -19.87 -15.28
CA ARG A 119 -5.28 -20.96 -16.14
C ARG A 119 -4.36 -22.18 -16.11
N ALA A 120 -3.04 -21.98 -16.17
CA ALA A 120 -2.06 -23.06 -16.06
C ALA A 120 -2.05 -23.73 -14.68
N ALA A 121 -2.21 -22.93 -13.60
CA ALA A 121 -2.18 -23.41 -12.22
C ALA A 121 -3.54 -23.98 -11.72
N LYS A 122 -4.61 -23.95 -12.52
CA LYS A 122 -5.99 -24.31 -12.11
C LYS A 122 -6.44 -23.64 -10.80
N ARG A 123 -5.97 -22.42 -10.53
CA ARG A 123 -6.31 -21.63 -9.35
C ARG A 123 -7.07 -20.38 -9.76
N ALA A 124 -7.97 -19.90 -8.91
CA ALA A 124 -8.65 -18.63 -9.15
C ALA A 124 -7.62 -17.50 -9.40
N PRO A 125 -7.83 -16.60 -10.38
CA PRO A 125 -6.86 -15.58 -10.75
C PRO A 125 -6.35 -14.74 -9.58
N CYS A 126 -7.23 -14.43 -8.63
CA CYS A 126 -6.90 -13.65 -7.43
C CYS A 126 -5.94 -14.37 -6.46
N SER A 127 -6.02 -15.71 -6.35
CA SER A 127 -5.16 -16.50 -5.46
C SER A 127 -3.72 -16.57 -5.98
N ALA A 128 -3.55 -16.78 -7.29
CA ALA A 128 -2.23 -16.78 -7.92
C ALA A 128 -1.60 -15.37 -7.90
N CYS A 129 -2.39 -14.34 -8.20
CA CYS A 129 -1.99 -12.94 -8.19
C CYS A 129 -1.43 -12.48 -6.83
N GLY A 130 -2.08 -12.87 -5.73
CA GLY A 130 -1.65 -12.51 -4.37
C GLY A 130 -0.32 -13.16 -3.96
N LEU A 131 -0.11 -14.44 -4.31
CA LEU A 131 1.13 -15.15 -3.99
C LEU A 131 2.32 -14.59 -4.78
N THR A 132 2.15 -14.40 -6.09
CA THR A 132 3.20 -13.84 -6.96
C THR A 132 3.59 -12.43 -6.50
N LYS A 133 2.62 -11.55 -6.21
CA LYS A 133 2.93 -10.20 -5.73
C LYS A 133 3.74 -10.20 -4.44
N ARG A 134 3.33 -10.99 -3.44
CA ARG A 134 4.08 -11.06 -2.16
C ARG A 134 5.51 -11.53 -2.38
N HIS A 135 5.72 -12.50 -3.27
CA HIS A 135 7.06 -12.98 -3.61
C HIS A 135 7.91 -11.88 -4.27
N LEU A 136 7.37 -11.17 -5.26
CA LEU A 136 8.07 -10.09 -5.95
C LEU A 136 8.41 -8.93 -5.02
N PHE A 137 7.48 -8.53 -4.14
CA PHE A 137 7.76 -7.48 -3.15
C PHE A 137 8.87 -7.90 -2.18
N ASP A 138 8.86 -9.14 -1.67
CA ASP A 138 9.91 -9.65 -0.79
C ASP A 138 11.27 -9.75 -1.51
N GLU A 139 11.28 -10.23 -2.75
CA GLU A 139 12.51 -10.31 -3.56
C GLU A 139 13.07 -8.92 -3.86
N ALA A 140 12.23 -7.98 -4.28
CA ALA A 140 12.63 -6.61 -4.56
C ALA A 140 13.17 -5.91 -3.31
N ALA A 141 12.51 -6.10 -2.16
CA ALA A 141 12.97 -5.56 -0.88
C ALA A 141 14.35 -6.10 -0.49
N ARG A 142 14.55 -7.42 -0.58
CA ARG A 142 15.84 -8.06 -0.29
C ARG A 142 16.94 -7.62 -1.24
N ARG A 143 16.65 -7.57 -2.55
CA ARG A 143 17.62 -7.20 -3.59
C ARG A 143 18.03 -5.73 -3.48
N GLY A 144 17.10 -4.85 -3.13
CA GLY A 144 17.36 -3.42 -2.96
C GLY A 144 17.91 -3.02 -1.60
N GLY A 145 18.02 -3.98 -0.66
CA GLY A 145 18.50 -3.72 0.69
C GLY A 145 17.57 -2.80 1.48
N TYR A 146 16.27 -3.07 1.42
CA TYR A 146 15.25 -2.38 2.21
C TYR A 146 15.00 -3.11 3.53
N ASP A 147 14.79 -2.35 4.59
CA ASP A 147 14.59 -2.86 5.95
C ASP A 147 13.12 -3.24 6.20
N ALA A 148 12.19 -2.57 5.50
CA ALA A 148 10.76 -2.79 5.66
C ALA A 148 9.98 -2.66 4.34
N ILE A 149 8.87 -3.40 4.25
CA ILE A 149 7.86 -3.24 3.19
C ILE A 149 6.61 -2.63 3.80
N VAL A 150 6.12 -1.53 3.22
CA VAL A 150 4.86 -0.90 3.62
C VAL A 150 3.78 -1.15 2.58
N THR A 151 2.61 -1.55 3.05
CA THR A 151 1.40 -1.73 2.23
C THR A 151 0.31 -0.78 2.69
N GLY A 152 -0.57 -0.37 1.76
CA GLY A 152 -1.64 0.60 2.04
C GLY A 152 -2.94 0.00 2.61
N HIS A 153 -2.89 -1.09 3.37
CA HIS A 153 -4.12 -1.65 3.97
C HIS A 153 -4.66 -0.72 5.06
N ASN A 154 -5.95 -0.44 5.03
CA ASN A 154 -6.62 0.43 5.98
C ASN A 154 -7.51 -0.37 6.96
N LEU A 155 -8.20 0.35 7.86
CA LEU A 155 -9.05 -0.26 8.89
C LEU A 155 -10.16 -1.16 8.31
N ASP A 156 -10.79 -0.73 7.21
CA ASP A 156 -11.87 -1.48 6.58
C ASP A 156 -11.34 -2.78 5.95
N ASP A 157 -10.13 -2.76 5.37
CA ASP A 157 -9.48 -3.96 4.83
C ASP A 157 -9.23 -4.99 5.95
N GLU A 158 -8.61 -4.57 7.05
CA GLU A 158 -8.31 -5.46 8.19
C GLU A 158 -9.59 -5.96 8.87
N ALA A 159 -10.60 -5.10 9.02
CA ALA A 159 -11.90 -5.49 9.57
C ALA A 159 -12.62 -6.51 8.68
N ALA A 160 -12.56 -6.35 7.35
CA ALA A 160 -13.14 -7.29 6.41
C ALA A 160 -12.43 -8.64 6.44
N VAL A 161 -11.09 -8.65 6.53
CA VAL A 161 -10.29 -9.87 6.67
C VAL A 161 -10.63 -10.59 7.98
N LEU A 162 -10.67 -9.85 9.10
CA LEU A 162 -11.06 -10.39 10.40
C LEU A 162 -12.45 -11.02 10.36
N MET A 163 -13.45 -10.27 9.87
CA MET A 163 -14.83 -10.74 9.77
C MET A 163 -14.94 -11.99 8.88
N GLY A 164 -14.28 -11.98 7.72
CA GLY A 164 -14.25 -13.12 6.81
C GLY A 164 -13.66 -14.36 7.46
N ASN A 165 -12.53 -14.23 8.16
CA ASN A 165 -11.88 -15.36 8.83
C ASN A 165 -12.71 -15.91 9.99
N VAL A 166 -13.38 -15.04 10.76
CA VAL A 166 -14.27 -15.46 11.85
C VAL A 166 -15.49 -16.23 11.31
N LEU A 167 -16.13 -15.72 10.26
CA LEU A 167 -17.32 -16.36 9.69
C LEU A 167 -17.05 -17.75 9.09
N HIS A 168 -15.84 -17.97 8.56
CA HIS A 168 -15.43 -19.23 7.95
C HIS A 168 -14.59 -20.12 8.88
N TRP A 169 -14.42 -19.75 10.15
CA TRP A 169 -13.62 -20.49 11.13
C TRP A 169 -12.18 -20.77 10.68
N HIS A 170 -11.57 -19.80 10.00
CA HIS A 170 -10.19 -19.88 9.56
C HIS A 170 -9.23 -19.56 10.71
N THR A 171 -9.16 -20.45 11.70
CA THR A 171 -8.40 -20.25 12.96
C THR A 171 -6.92 -20.00 12.74
N ASP A 172 -6.33 -20.60 11.71
CA ASP A 172 -4.90 -20.42 11.38
C ASP A 172 -4.55 -18.96 11.04
N TYR A 173 -5.48 -18.22 10.43
CA TYR A 173 -5.29 -16.80 10.11
C TYR A 173 -5.58 -15.88 11.30
N LEU A 174 -6.30 -16.37 12.32
CA LEU A 174 -6.66 -15.61 13.53
C LEU A 174 -5.63 -15.78 14.66
N ALA A 175 -4.85 -16.86 14.64
CA ALA A 175 -3.86 -17.17 15.67
C ALA A 175 -2.55 -16.35 15.58
N ARG A 176 -2.54 -15.29 14.77
CA ARG A 176 -1.39 -14.40 14.54
C ARG A 176 -1.28 -13.32 15.59
#